data_AF-A0AAF0M2A9-F1
#
_entry.id   AF-A0AAF0M2A9-F1
#
_cell.length_a   1.000
_cell.length_b   1.000
_cell.length_c   1.000
_cell.angle_alpha   90.00
_cell.angle_beta   90.00
_cell.angle_gamma   90.00
#
_symmetry.space_group_name_H-M   'P 1'
#
loop_
_entity.id
_entity.type
_entity.pdbx_description
1 polymer ?
#
loop_
_entity_poly.entity_id
_entity_poly.type
_entity_poly.pdbx_seq_one_letter_code
_entity_poly.pdbx_strand_id
1 'polypeptide(L)'
;MTIQGPSEGPDRTERPSARDDLDRAFGPETASVTTPSTGQRIRRGTLITLAFVAVGVVIAVVLSTIVGSIQTGVGGVFPQPQAALDRFRTAAGDVPGVRAVRDEETTRDSLAAYQVTAVVDAAGDLSAGQQVDAVRALSAAADSADGNGVLVAAEVRFGSLVVGVTKDADASAKRLEVARAVAGIGGVVGVRCDWGDGDPSDEPEAQRVEFVTVGTGVALAAITAVAEQETHAVFPGAELSSRAPS
;
A
#
# COMPACT_ATOMS: atom_id res chain seq x y z
N MET A 1 52.28 16.67 -67.50
CA MET A 1 53.71 16.49 -67.81
C MET A 1 54.50 17.49 -66.97
N THR A 2 55.60 17.18 -66.27
CA THR A 2 56.14 15.86 -65.83
C THR A 2 57.09 16.11 -64.64
N ILE A 3 56.98 15.28 -63.58
CA ILE A 3 57.99 14.86 -62.57
C ILE A 3 59.29 15.70 -62.42
N GLN A 4 59.64 16.14 -61.19
CA GLN A 4 60.86 15.67 -60.49
C GLN A 4 60.92 16.00 -58.97
N GLY A 5 61.40 15.03 -58.19
CA GLY A 5 62.10 15.14 -56.89
C GLY A 5 63.29 14.14 -56.91
N PRO A 6 63.96 13.77 -55.78
CA PRO A 6 63.71 14.10 -54.37
C PRO A 6 64.51 15.37 -53.94
N SER A 7 65.54 15.47 -53.08
CA SER A 7 66.33 14.59 -52.18
C SER A 7 67.30 15.48 -51.34
N GLU A 8 67.65 15.26 -50.07
CA GLU A 8 67.14 14.42 -48.97
C GLU A 8 67.84 14.82 -47.64
N GLY A 9 67.39 14.32 -46.47
CA GLY A 9 68.04 14.62 -45.17
C GLY A 9 67.33 14.01 -43.94
N PRO A 10 68.00 13.22 -43.08
CA PRO A 10 67.35 12.53 -41.97
C PRO A 10 67.63 13.16 -40.58
N ASP A 11 66.66 13.00 -39.67
CA ASP A 11 66.98 12.53 -38.31
C ASP A 11 65.81 11.68 -37.76
N ARG A 12 66.12 10.68 -36.93
CA ARG A 12 65.18 9.84 -36.19
C ARG A 12 65.62 9.81 -34.73
N THR A 13 65.08 10.71 -33.93
CA THR A 13 65.18 10.62 -32.46
C THR A 13 63.97 9.91 -31.87
N GLU A 14 64.25 8.99 -30.94
CA GLU A 14 63.30 8.00 -30.44
C GLU A 14 62.37 8.58 -29.36
N ARG A 15 61.23 7.93 -29.12
CA ARG A 15 60.36 8.24 -27.98
C ARG A 15 60.62 7.24 -26.85
N PRO A 16 61.21 7.64 -25.71
CA PRO A 16 61.33 6.77 -24.55
C PRO A 16 59.94 6.38 -24.01
N SER A 17 59.75 5.10 -23.72
CA SER A 17 58.51 4.59 -23.13
C SER A 17 58.49 4.84 -21.62
N ALA A 18 57.74 5.85 -21.18
CA ALA A 18 57.56 6.21 -19.76
C ALA A 18 56.70 5.19 -18.99
N ARG A 19 57.20 3.96 -18.84
CA ARG A 19 56.64 2.85 -18.05
C ARG A 19 57.61 2.26 -17.02
N ASP A 20 58.89 2.67 -17.05
CA ASP A 20 60.00 1.95 -16.41
C ASP A 20 60.62 2.67 -15.19
N ASP A 21 60.09 3.83 -14.79
CA ASP A 21 60.56 4.62 -13.64
C ASP A 21 59.68 4.50 -12.38
N LEU A 22 58.52 3.85 -12.46
CA LEU A 22 57.62 3.69 -11.30
C LEU A 22 58.20 2.71 -10.26
N ASP A 23 58.85 1.63 -10.71
CA ASP A 23 59.42 0.59 -9.85
C ASP A 23 60.72 1.04 -9.15
N ARG A 24 61.25 2.21 -9.49
CA ARG A 24 62.40 2.85 -8.80
C ARG A 24 61.97 3.76 -7.65
N ALA A 25 60.73 4.24 -7.64
CA ALA A 25 60.25 5.23 -6.67
C ALA A 25 59.76 4.61 -5.34
N PHE A 26 59.40 3.32 -5.34
CA PHE A 26 58.82 2.64 -4.18
C PHE A 26 59.53 1.31 -3.91
N GLY A 27 60.26 1.23 -2.80
CA GLY A 27 60.95 0.01 -2.37
C GLY A 27 60.00 -1.14 -2.03
N PRO A 28 60.52 -2.38 -1.85
CA PRO A 28 59.74 -3.62 -1.80
C PRO A 28 58.81 -3.81 -0.59
N GLU A 29 58.68 -2.81 0.29
CA GLU A 29 58.00 -2.86 1.59
C GLU A 29 56.62 -2.15 1.59
N THR A 30 55.88 -2.23 0.48
CA THR A 30 54.49 -1.71 0.36
C THR A 30 53.46 -2.81 0.07
N ALA A 31 53.85 -4.07 0.28
CA ALA A 31 53.07 -5.27 -0.05
C ALA A 31 51.93 -5.58 0.96
N SER A 32 50.93 -4.71 1.11
CA SER A 32 49.65 -5.09 1.77
C SER A 32 48.44 -4.18 1.47
N VAL A 33 48.20 -3.81 0.21
CA VAL A 33 46.86 -3.31 -0.16
C VAL A 33 45.86 -4.46 -0.03
N THR A 34 44.99 -4.42 0.99
CA THR A 34 43.93 -5.41 1.21
C THR A 34 42.90 -5.34 0.09
N THR A 35 43.08 -6.15 -0.96
CA THR A 35 42.13 -6.25 -2.07
C THR A 35 40.81 -6.84 -1.58
N PRO A 36 39.69 -6.08 -1.60
CA PRO A 36 38.40 -6.60 -1.17
C PRO A 36 37.94 -7.69 -2.12
N SER A 37 37.65 -8.87 -1.57
CA SER A 37 37.43 -10.09 -2.36
C SER A 37 36.21 -10.00 -3.27
N THR A 38 36.24 -10.75 -4.37
CA THR A 38 35.28 -10.65 -5.49
C THR A 38 33.81 -10.75 -5.03
N GLY A 39 33.51 -11.60 -4.04
CA GLY A 39 32.17 -11.74 -3.48
C GLY A 39 31.60 -10.47 -2.82
N GLN A 40 32.47 -9.60 -2.27
CA GLN A 40 32.04 -8.37 -1.61
C GLN A 40 31.66 -7.27 -2.61
N ARG A 41 32.22 -7.30 -3.83
CA ARG A 41 31.80 -6.42 -4.94
C ARG A 41 30.43 -6.79 -5.47
N ILE A 42 30.17 -8.10 -5.67
CA ILE A 42 28.87 -8.60 -6.17
C ILE A 42 27.75 -8.15 -5.22
N ARG A 43 27.90 -8.36 -3.90
CA ARG A 43 26.87 -8.04 -2.91
C ARG A 43 26.48 -6.55 -2.84
N ARG A 44 27.41 -5.63 -3.17
CA ARG A 44 27.10 -4.19 -3.31
C ARG A 44 26.53 -3.84 -4.69
N GLY A 45 26.98 -4.49 -5.76
CA GLY A 45 26.43 -4.30 -7.11
C GLY A 45 24.93 -4.62 -7.19
N THR A 46 24.51 -5.75 -6.61
CA THR A 46 23.09 -6.14 -6.56
C THR A 46 22.24 -5.15 -5.78
N LEU A 47 22.72 -4.64 -4.64
CA LEU A 47 21.98 -3.65 -3.84
C LEU A 47 21.78 -2.32 -4.58
N ILE A 48 22.81 -1.83 -5.28
CA ILE A 48 22.72 -0.56 -6.02
C ILE A 48 21.79 -0.70 -7.24
N THR A 49 21.85 -1.83 -7.96
CA THR A 49 20.93 -2.09 -9.09
C THR A 49 19.49 -2.32 -8.62
N LEU A 50 19.27 -3.04 -7.51
CA LEU A 50 17.94 -3.21 -6.92
C LEU A 50 17.34 -1.85 -6.49
N ALA A 51 18.13 -0.98 -5.87
CA ALA A 51 17.69 0.37 -5.50
C ALA A 51 17.35 1.23 -6.73
N PHE A 52 18.15 1.16 -7.81
CA PHE A 52 17.86 1.89 -9.05
C PHE A 52 16.61 1.38 -9.77
N VAL A 53 16.36 0.06 -9.76
CA VAL A 53 15.12 -0.52 -10.29
C VAL A 53 13.92 -0.10 -9.44
N ALA A 54 14.02 -0.15 -8.11
CA ALA A 54 12.95 0.30 -7.21
C ALA A 54 12.61 1.78 -7.41
N VAL A 55 13.62 2.66 -7.46
CA VAL A 55 13.43 4.09 -7.75
C VAL A 55 12.87 4.31 -9.17
N GLY A 56 13.32 3.56 -10.16
CA GLY A 56 12.79 3.62 -11.53
C GLY A 56 11.31 3.21 -11.61
N VAL A 57 10.90 2.16 -10.89
CA VAL A 57 9.50 1.73 -10.79
C VAL A 57 8.67 2.77 -10.04
N VAL A 58 9.14 3.30 -8.90
CA VAL A 58 8.43 4.37 -8.16
C VAL A 58 8.25 5.62 -9.02
N ILE A 59 9.29 6.06 -9.75
CA ILE A 59 9.18 7.21 -10.67
C ILE A 59 8.24 6.90 -11.83
N ALA A 60 8.24 5.69 -12.39
CA ALA A 60 7.30 5.29 -13.45
C ALA A 60 5.84 5.26 -12.95
N VAL A 61 5.59 4.80 -11.71
CA VAL A 61 4.27 4.82 -11.07
C VAL A 61 3.81 6.26 -10.81
N VAL A 62 4.66 7.11 -10.23
CA VAL A 62 4.35 8.52 -9.96
C VAL A 62 4.15 9.33 -11.26
N LEU A 63 4.90 9.04 -12.33
CA LEU A 63 4.63 9.64 -13.64
C LEU A 63 3.34 9.10 -14.27
N SER A 64 2.97 7.85 -14.01
CA SER A 64 1.71 7.28 -14.50
C SER A 64 0.49 7.90 -13.82
N THR A 65 0.54 8.18 -12.50
CA THR A 65 -0.55 8.91 -11.81
C THR A 65 -0.65 10.37 -12.28
N ILE A 66 0.48 11.02 -12.57
CA ILE A 66 0.49 12.37 -13.19
C ILE A 66 -0.10 12.34 -14.61
N VAL A 67 0.18 11.32 -15.43
CA VAL A 67 -0.42 11.19 -16.77
C VAL A 67 -1.92 10.89 -16.70
N GLY A 68 -2.37 10.10 -15.70
CA GLY A 68 -3.80 9.92 -15.42
C GLY A 68 -4.51 11.25 -15.10
N SER A 69 -3.88 12.10 -14.28
CA SER A 69 -4.39 13.44 -13.93
C SER A 69 -4.59 14.35 -15.16
N ILE A 70 -3.85 14.15 -16.25
CA ILE A 70 -3.95 14.94 -17.48
C ILE A 70 -5.11 14.45 -18.40
N GLN A 71 -5.59 13.20 -18.22
CA GLN A 71 -6.81 12.74 -18.90
C GLN A 71 -8.10 13.21 -18.21
N THR A 72 -8.05 13.62 -16.94
CA THR A 72 -9.18 14.19 -16.19
C THR A 72 -9.51 15.65 -16.53
N GLY A 73 -9.85 15.88 -17.81
CA GLY A 73 -10.89 16.86 -18.18
C GLY A 73 -10.44 18.28 -18.58
N VAL A 74 -10.26 18.50 -19.88
CA VAL A 74 -10.57 19.81 -20.48
C VAL A 74 -12.09 19.87 -20.74
N GLY A 75 -12.84 20.19 -19.68
CA GLY A 75 -14.28 20.48 -19.74
C GLY A 75 -15.18 19.51 -18.95
N GLY A 76 -15.90 20.06 -17.96
CA GLY A 76 -17.01 19.36 -17.28
C GLY A 76 -16.60 18.53 -16.06
N VAL A 77 -16.30 19.19 -14.93
CA VAL A 77 -16.04 18.52 -13.64
C VAL A 77 -17.37 18.07 -13.01
N PHE A 78 -17.89 16.92 -13.47
CA PHE A 78 -19.06 16.25 -12.90
C PHE A 78 -18.63 14.94 -12.24
N PRO A 79 -19.09 14.62 -11.01
CA PRO A 79 -18.81 13.34 -10.37
C PRO A 79 -19.35 12.16 -11.19
N GLN A 80 -18.61 11.05 -11.19
CA GLN A 80 -18.97 9.83 -11.90
C GLN A 80 -18.96 8.64 -10.92
N PRO A 81 -19.94 8.51 -10.01
CA PRO A 81 -19.93 7.49 -8.96
C PRO A 81 -19.81 6.07 -9.52
N GLN A 82 -20.56 5.73 -10.58
CA GLN A 82 -20.43 4.41 -11.22
C GLN A 82 -19.02 4.17 -11.80
N ALA A 83 -18.39 5.17 -12.41
CA ALA A 83 -17.03 5.01 -12.95
C ALA A 83 -15.94 5.00 -11.86
N ALA A 84 -16.25 5.42 -10.64
CA ALA A 84 -15.43 5.16 -9.45
C ALA A 84 -15.64 3.74 -8.93
N LEU A 85 -16.90 3.31 -8.80
CA LEU A 85 -17.29 1.96 -8.42
C LEU A 85 -16.68 0.89 -9.35
N ASP A 86 -16.79 1.06 -10.66
CA ASP A 86 -16.26 0.11 -11.65
C ASP A 86 -14.72 0.02 -11.58
N ARG A 87 -14.03 1.14 -11.32
CA ARG A 87 -12.58 1.17 -11.07
C ARG A 87 -12.21 0.43 -9.78
N PHE A 88 -12.88 0.77 -8.67
CA PHE A 88 -12.68 0.11 -7.39
C PHE A 88 -12.92 -1.39 -7.49
N ARG A 89 -14.05 -1.79 -8.07
CA ARG A 89 -14.48 -3.18 -8.27
C ARG A 89 -13.47 -3.99 -9.09
N THR A 90 -12.87 -3.38 -10.11
CA THR A 90 -11.79 -4.00 -10.89
C THR A 90 -10.55 -4.22 -10.02
N ALA A 91 -10.02 -3.15 -9.40
CA ALA A 91 -8.81 -3.23 -8.58
C ALA A 91 -8.98 -4.13 -7.34
N ALA A 92 -10.14 -4.10 -6.69
CA ALA A 92 -10.51 -4.95 -5.56
C ALA A 92 -10.69 -6.42 -5.96
N GLY A 93 -11.17 -6.69 -7.19
CA GLY A 93 -11.26 -8.04 -7.74
C GLY A 93 -9.91 -8.73 -7.96
N ASP A 94 -8.86 -7.94 -8.21
CA ASP A 94 -7.48 -8.43 -8.36
C ASP A 94 -6.75 -8.66 -7.01
N VAL A 95 -7.35 -8.29 -5.86
CA VAL A 95 -6.71 -8.43 -4.54
C VAL A 95 -6.67 -9.91 -4.10
N PRO A 96 -5.47 -10.47 -3.80
CA PRO A 96 -5.35 -11.87 -3.42
C PRO A 96 -6.21 -12.26 -2.21
N GLY A 97 -7.15 -13.19 -2.43
CA GLY A 97 -8.06 -13.68 -1.40
C GLY A 97 -9.45 -13.05 -1.41
N VAL A 98 -9.71 -12.05 -2.25
CA VAL A 98 -11.08 -11.63 -2.57
C VAL A 98 -11.78 -12.72 -3.39
N ARG A 99 -13.06 -12.94 -3.10
CA ARG A 99 -13.94 -13.93 -3.76
C ARG A 99 -15.02 -13.27 -4.60
N ALA A 100 -15.55 -12.14 -4.14
CA ALA A 100 -16.50 -11.31 -4.88
C ALA A 100 -16.41 -9.86 -4.42
N VAL A 101 -16.76 -8.95 -5.33
CA VAL A 101 -17.07 -7.55 -5.00
C VAL A 101 -18.50 -7.27 -5.47
N ARG A 102 -19.31 -6.72 -4.58
CA ARG A 102 -20.73 -6.43 -4.76
C ARG A 102 -21.00 -4.97 -4.46
N ASP A 103 -21.89 -4.36 -5.22
CA ASP A 103 -22.32 -2.98 -5.03
C ASP A 103 -23.35 -2.98 -3.89
N GLU A 104 -23.22 -2.09 -2.89
CA GLU A 104 -24.12 -2.05 -1.72
C GLU A 104 -25.01 -0.81 -1.74
N GLU A 105 -24.40 0.39 -1.75
CA GLU A 105 -25.14 1.65 -1.85
C GLU A 105 -24.37 2.73 -2.62
N THR A 106 -25.09 3.71 -3.16
CA THR A 106 -24.52 4.93 -3.75
C THR A 106 -25.39 6.11 -3.33
N THR A 107 -24.86 6.88 -2.38
CA THR A 107 -25.53 8.01 -1.74
C THR A 107 -25.14 9.31 -2.43
N ARG A 108 -25.98 10.34 -2.32
CA ARG A 108 -25.73 11.67 -2.88
C ARG A 108 -25.82 12.73 -1.79
N ASP A 109 -24.68 12.95 -1.18
CA ASP A 109 -24.41 13.81 -0.03
C ASP A 109 -24.48 15.31 -0.40
N SER A 110 -24.22 15.68 -1.67
CA SER A 110 -24.48 17.06 -2.13
C SER A 110 -24.78 17.19 -3.63
N LEU A 111 -24.93 18.43 -4.14
CA LEU A 111 -25.09 18.68 -5.56
C LEU A 111 -23.93 18.12 -6.41
N ALA A 112 -22.72 18.05 -5.86
CA ALA A 112 -21.52 17.54 -6.54
C ALA A 112 -20.64 16.64 -5.63
N ALA A 113 -21.25 15.99 -4.64
CA ALA A 113 -20.63 14.96 -3.80
C ALA A 113 -21.49 13.69 -3.84
N TYR A 114 -20.83 12.54 -3.96
CA TYR A 114 -21.42 11.21 -3.88
C TYR A 114 -20.52 10.28 -3.06
N GLN A 115 -21.11 9.56 -2.12
CA GLN A 115 -20.53 8.37 -1.53
C GLN A 115 -20.88 7.11 -2.34
N VAL A 116 -19.93 6.18 -2.43
CA VAL A 116 -20.15 4.82 -2.93
C VAL A 116 -19.64 3.83 -1.89
N THR A 117 -20.48 2.86 -1.51
CA THR A 117 -20.12 1.77 -0.59
C THR A 117 -20.25 0.41 -1.30
N ALA A 118 -19.21 -0.42 -1.20
CA ALA A 118 -19.16 -1.75 -1.83
C ALA A 118 -18.81 -2.86 -0.82
N VAL A 119 -19.44 -4.02 -0.96
CA VAL A 119 -19.09 -5.23 -0.19
C VAL A 119 -18.00 -6.00 -0.89
N VAL A 120 -16.95 -6.33 -0.16
CA VAL A 120 -15.86 -7.22 -0.60
C VAL A 120 -15.92 -8.50 0.22
N ASP A 121 -16.39 -9.59 -0.40
CA ASP A 121 -16.37 -10.92 0.21
C ASP A 121 -14.95 -11.49 0.10
N ALA A 122 -14.26 -11.61 1.23
CA ALA A 122 -12.93 -12.20 1.30
C ALA A 122 -12.98 -13.68 1.69
N ALA A 123 -11.85 -14.37 1.52
CA ALA A 123 -11.68 -15.73 2.01
C ALA A 123 -11.59 -15.76 3.54
N GLY A 124 -12.54 -16.44 4.21
CA GLY A 124 -12.59 -16.55 5.67
C GLY A 124 -11.44 -17.36 6.29
N ASP A 125 -10.65 -18.04 5.47
CA ASP A 125 -9.47 -18.84 5.80
C ASP A 125 -8.13 -18.08 5.60
N LEU A 126 -8.16 -16.78 5.25
CA LEU A 126 -6.96 -15.95 5.18
C LEU A 126 -6.30 -15.76 6.55
N SER A 127 -4.98 -15.96 6.61
CA SER A 127 -4.18 -15.76 7.82
C SER A 127 -4.11 -14.29 8.25
N ALA A 128 -3.65 -14.07 9.49
CA ALA A 128 -3.57 -12.73 10.08
C ALA A 128 -2.73 -11.73 9.26
N GLY A 129 -1.68 -12.17 8.56
CA GLY A 129 -0.94 -11.34 7.62
C GLY A 129 -1.74 -11.03 6.35
N GLN A 130 -2.33 -12.06 5.73
CA GLN A 130 -3.04 -11.92 4.46
C GLN A 130 -4.25 -10.98 4.53
N GLN A 131 -5.02 -10.95 5.63
CA GLN A 131 -6.13 -10.00 5.74
C GLN A 131 -5.62 -8.54 5.92
N VAL A 132 -4.45 -8.33 6.56
CA VAL A 132 -3.82 -7.00 6.68
C VAL A 132 -3.33 -6.53 5.32
N ASP A 133 -2.70 -7.41 4.54
CA ASP A 133 -2.27 -7.09 3.18
C ASP A 133 -3.47 -6.86 2.24
N ALA A 134 -4.58 -7.60 2.42
CA ALA A 134 -5.83 -7.37 1.70
C ALA A 134 -6.48 -6.02 2.07
N VAL A 135 -6.59 -5.66 3.35
CA VAL A 135 -7.11 -4.34 3.78
C VAL A 135 -6.24 -3.21 3.22
N ARG A 136 -4.91 -3.32 3.27
CA ARG A 136 -4.01 -2.32 2.69
C ARG A 136 -4.19 -2.19 1.17
N ALA A 137 -4.34 -3.31 0.46
CA ALA A 137 -4.57 -3.31 -0.98
C ALA A 137 -5.95 -2.72 -1.36
N LEU A 138 -6.98 -2.98 -0.55
CA LEU A 138 -8.32 -2.43 -0.75
C LEU A 138 -8.40 -0.93 -0.41
N SER A 139 -7.62 -0.46 0.57
CA SER A 139 -7.46 0.99 0.84
C SER A 139 -6.79 1.70 -0.34
N ALA A 140 -5.74 1.09 -0.92
CA ALA A 140 -5.10 1.61 -2.13
C ALA A 140 -6.02 1.56 -3.37
N ALA A 141 -6.88 0.54 -3.47
CA ALA A 141 -7.92 0.50 -4.51
C ALA A 141 -8.94 1.64 -4.34
N ALA A 142 -9.38 1.93 -3.10
CA ALA A 142 -10.26 3.05 -2.79
C ALA A 142 -9.62 4.39 -3.14
N ASP A 143 -8.38 4.65 -2.70
CA ASP A 143 -7.62 5.88 -3.04
C ASP A 143 -7.47 6.08 -4.56
N SER A 144 -7.28 5.00 -5.33
CA SER A 144 -7.22 5.05 -6.80
C SER A 144 -8.58 5.25 -7.50
N ALA A 145 -9.68 4.98 -6.80
CA ALA A 145 -11.05 5.10 -7.29
C ALA A 145 -11.67 6.47 -6.92
N ASP A 146 -11.24 7.04 -5.79
CA ASP A 146 -11.65 8.34 -5.25
C ASP A 146 -11.46 9.53 -6.20
N GLY A 147 -12.08 10.66 -5.83
CA GLY A 147 -11.84 11.96 -6.44
C GLY A 147 -12.99 12.46 -7.33
N ASN A 148 -12.82 13.67 -7.89
CA ASN A 148 -13.82 14.36 -8.71
C ASN A 148 -15.21 14.52 -8.04
N GLY A 149 -15.26 14.59 -6.71
CA GLY A 149 -16.51 14.63 -5.95
C GLY A 149 -17.15 13.26 -5.73
N VAL A 150 -16.38 12.17 -5.81
CA VAL A 150 -16.78 10.84 -5.34
C VAL A 150 -15.86 10.39 -4.20
N LEU A 151 -16.45 9.88 -3.13
CA LEU A 151 -15.79 9.12 -2.07
C LEU A 151 -16.15 7.64 -2.23
N VAL A 152 -15.15 6.76 -2.14
CA VAL A 152 -15.29 5.31 -2.25
C VAL A 152 -14.87 4.66 -0.94
N ALA A 153 -15.79 3.86 -0.38
CA ALA A 153 -15.57 3.05 0.81
C ALA A 153 -16.04 1.61 0.58
N ALA A 154 -15.62 0.69 1.45
CA ALA A 154 -16.00 -0.71 1.33
C ALA A 154 -16.17 -1.42 2.68
N GLU A 155 -17.05 -2.42 2.71
CA GLU A 155 -17.12 -3.40 3.79
C GLU A 155 -16.39 -4.69 3.39
N VAL A 156 -15.30 -5.03 4.08
CA VAL A 156 -14.55 -6.26 3.80
C VAL A 156 -14.96 -7.35 4.78
N ARG A 157 -15.49 -8.45 4.25
CA ARG A 157 -16.10 -9.54 5.03
C ARG A 157 -15.17 -10.75 5.09
N PHE A 158 -14.43 -10.88 6.19
CA PHE A 158 -13.49 -11.99 6.48
C PHE A 158 -14.15 -13.04 7.38
N GLY A 159 -15.05 -13.85 6.82
CA GLY A 159 -15.76 -14.89 7.57
C GLY A 159 -16.73 -14.31 8.59
N SER A 160 -16.35 -14.29 9.87
CA SER A 160 -17.13 -13.70 10.97
C SER A 160 -16.76 -12.24 11.30
N LEU A 161 -15.75 -11.68 10.61
CA LEU A 161 -15.37 -10.26 10.74
C LEU A 161 -15.93 -9.44 9.57
N VAL A 162 -16.44 -8.25 9.86
CA VAL A 162 -16.73 -7.19 8.89
C VAL A 162 -15.90 -5.97 9.25
N VAL A 163 -15.16 -5.43 8.29
CA VAL A 163 -14.22 -4.32 8.50
C VAL A 163 -14.48 -3.22 7.48
N GLY A 164 -14.76 -2.02 7.95
CA GLY A 164 -14.83 -0.83 7.09
C GLY A 164 -13.46 -0.48 6.53
N VAL A 165 -13.39 -0.19 5.23
CA VAL A 165 -12.18 0.22 4.51
C VAL A 165 -12.45 1.50 3.74
N THR A 166 -11.57 2.47 3.94
CA THR A 166 -11.53 3.76 3.24
C THR A 166 -10.16 3.89 2.53
N LYS A 167 -9.90 5.03 1.89
CA LYS A 167 -8.53 5.35 1.40
C LYS A 167 -7.49 5.47 2.52
N ASP A 168 -7.89 5.74 3.77
CA ASP A 168 -6.96 5.75 4.90
C ASP A 168 -6.63 4.31 5.32
N ALA A 169 -5.45 3.85 4.90
CA ALA A 169 -4.95 2.52 5.19
C ALA A 169 -4.61 2.31 6.67
N ASP A 170 -4.29 3.35 7.43
CA ASP A 170 -3.95 3.24 8.86
C ASP A 170 -5.22 3.18 9.71
N ALA A 171 -6.26 3.97 9.40
CA ALA A 171 -7.59 3.84 10.01
C ALA A 171 -8.24 2.49 9.68
N SER A 172 -8.15 2.06 8.41
CA SER A 172 -8.65 0.75 7.97
C SER A 172 -7.89 -0.42 8.62
N ALA A 173 -6.57 -0.29 8.83
CA ALA A 173 -5.80 -1.28 9.58
C ALA A 173 -6.19 -1.34 11.07
N LYS A 174 -6.42 -0.19 11.72
CA LYS A 174 -6.91 -0.11 13.12
C LYS A 174 -8.28 -0.78 13.29
N ARG A 175 -9.21 -0.59 12.34
CA ARG A 175 -10.51 -1.31 12.36
C ARG A 175 -10.34 -2.82 12.30
N LEU A 176 -9.42 -3.32 11.45
CA LEU A 176 -9.09 -4.75 11.40
C LEU A 176 -8.46 -5.25 12.71
N GLU A 177 -7.62 -4.45 13.35
CA GLU A 177 -7.01 -4.75 14.66
C GLU A 177 -8.07 -4.85 15.77
N VAL A 178 -8.94 -3.85 15.91
CA VAL A 178 -10.05 -3.84 16.89
C VAL A 178 -11.02 -4.99 16.62
N ALA A 179 -11.43 -5.22 15.37
CA ALA A 179 -12.33 -6.31 15.02
C ALA A 179 -11.78 -7.68 15.44
N ARG A 180 -10.46 -7.88 15.35
CA ARG A 180 -9.77 -9.11 15.79
C ARG A 180 -9.64 -9.19 17.31
N ALA A 181 -9.29 -8.09 17.98
CA ALA A 181 -9.17 -8.05 19.43
C ALA A 181 -10.51 -8.44 20.08
N VAL A 182 -11.60 -7.81 19.64
CA VAL A 182 -12.97 -8.12 20.10
C VAL A 182 -13.40 -9.54 19.72
N ALA A 183 -13.06 -10.04 18.53
CA ALA A 183 -13.34 -11.42 18.14
C ALA A 183 -12.50 -12.48 18.89
N GLY A 184 -11.41 -12.06 19.53
CA GLY A 184 -10.63 -12.91 20.45
C GLY A 184 -11.29 -13.11 21.82
N ILE A 185 -12.33 -12.32 22.16
CA ILE A 185 -13.01 -12.40 23.46
C ILE A 185 -13.91 -13.63 23.50
N GLY A 186 -13.69 -14.51 24.49
CA GLY A 186 -14.44 -15.75 24.65
C GLY A 186 -15.95 -15.54 24.77
N GLY A 187 -16.71 -16.03 23.78
CA GLY A 187 -18.17 -15.89 23.68
C GLY A 187 -18.63 -14.98 22.55
N VAL A 188 -17.74 -14.17 21.97
CA VAL A 188 -17.99 -13.45 20.71
C VAL A 188 -17.96 -14.45 19.55
N VAL A 189 -18.90 -14.30 18.61
CA VAL A 189 -19.06 -15.19 17.42
C VAL A 189 -19.02 -14.43 16.09
N GLY A 190 -19.00 -13.10 16.13
CA GLY A 190 -18.77 -12.23 14.96
C GLY A 190 -18.64 -10.77 15.37
N VAL A 191 -17.94 -9.97 14.58
CA VAL A 191 -17.65 -8.55 14.86
C VAL A 191 -17.73 -7.72 13.59
N ARG A 192 -18.29 -6.52 13.70
CA ARG A 192 -18.30 -5.46 12.69
C ARG A 192 -17.61 -4.24 13.27
N CYS A 193 -16.62 -3.69 12.58
CA CYS A 193 -15.93 -2.45 12.97
C CYS A 193 -15.82 -1.51 11.76
N ASP A 194 -16.55 -0.40 11.82
CA ASP A 194 -16.83 0.52 10.71
C ASP A 194 -17.21 1.92 11.25
N TRP A 195 -17.99 2.68 10.48
CA TRP A 195 -18.54 4.00 10.79
C TRP A 195 -20.07 4.00 10.99
N GLY A 196 -20.70 2.81 11.13
CA GLY A 196 -22.15 2.65 11.22
C GLY A 196 -22.93 3.12 9.99
N ASP A 197 -24.18 3.55 10.21
CA ASP A 197 -25.17 3.90 9.18
C ASP A 197 -24.97 5.31 8.56
N GLY A 198 -23.78 5.90 8.70
CA GLY A 198 -23.46 7.28 8.30
C GLY A 198 -22.37 7.39 7.23
N ASP A 199 -21.93 8.62 6.97
CA ASP A 199 -20.85 8.95 6.04
C ASP A 199 -19.53 8.27 6.48
N PRO A 200 -18.77 7.61 5.57
CA PRO A 200 -17.50 6.98 5.88
C PRO A 200 -16.48 7.97 6.45
N SER A 201 -16.18 7.79 7.74
CA SER A 201 -15.29 8.66 8.51
C SER A 201 -14.17 7.86 9.17
N ASP A 202 -12.95 8.40 9.13
CA ASP A 202 -11.76 7.84 9.75
C ASP A 202 -11.45 8.47 11.13
N GLU A 203 -12.30 9.38 11.61
CA GLU A 203 -12.17 10.00 12.95
C GLU A 203 -12.50 9.01 14.08
N PRO A 204 -11.72 8.97 15.19
CA PRO A 204 -11.89 7.96 16.25
C PRO A 204 -13.30 7.91 16.88
N GLU A 205 -13.92 9.06 17.10
CA GLU A 205 -15.26 9.18 17.70
C GLU A 205 -16.40 8.82 16.72
N ALA A 206 -16.11 8.69 15.43
CA ALA A 206 -17.07 8.25 14.41
C ALA A 206 -17.04 6.73 14.17
N GLN A 207 -16.14 5.99 14.84
CA GLN A 207 -16.09 4.54 14.68
C GLN A 207 -17.18 3.84 15.50
N ARG A 208 -17.77 2.79 14.94
CA ARG A 208 -18.72 1.90 15.59
C ARG A 208 -18.17 0.48 15.62
N VAL A 209 -18.39 -0.22 16.74
CA VAL A 209 -18.13 -1.65 16.90
C VAL A 209 -19.42 -2.35 17.31
N GLU A 210 -19.93 -3.22 16.46
CA GLU A 210 -21.01 -4.16 16.81
C GLU A 210 -20.42 -5.57 16.95
N PHE A 211 -20.68 -6.24 18.06
CA PHE A 211 -20.29 -7.65 18.23
C PHE A 211 -21.48 -8.57 18.54
N VAL A 212 -21.45 -9.76 17.95
CA VAL A 212 -22.41 -10.84 18.18
C VAL A 212 -21.86 -11.75 19.26
N THR A 213 -22.62 -12.00 20.33
CA THR A 213 -22.14 -12.81 21.47
C THR A 213 -23.20 -13.76 22.02
N VAL A 214 -22.78 -14.96 22.42
CA VAL A 214 -23.61 -15.91 23.18
C VAL A 214 -23.64 -15.62 24.68
N GLY A 215 -22.85 -14.66 25.15
CA GLY A 215 -22.81 -14.24 26.54
C GLY A 215 -24.10 -13.54 26.97
N THR A 216 -24.59 -13.83 28.18
CA THR A 216 -25.77 -13.20 28.76
C THR A 216 -25.52 -12.76 30.21
N GLY A 217 -26.28 -11.76 30.68
CA GLY A 217 -26.18 -11.25 32.05
C GLY A 217 -24.75 -10.82 32.44
N VAL A 218 -24.20 -11.42 33.49
CA VAL A 218 -22.83 -11.14 33.97
C VAL A 218 -21.77 -11.46 32.91
N ALA A 219 -21.95 -12.51 32.11
CA ALA A 219 -21.02 -12.84 31.03
C ALA A 219 -21.06 -11.81 29.90
N LEU A 220 -22.24 -11.29 29.57
CA LEU A 220 -22.38 -10.19 28.61
C LEU A 220 -21.66 -8.93 29.12
N ALA A 221 -21.92 -8.52 30.36
CA ALA A 221 -21.29 -7.34 30.95
C ALA A 221 -19.74 -7.44 30.99
N ALA A 222 -19.20 -8.63 31.26
CA ALA A 222 -17.76 -8.87 31.22
C ALA A 222 -17.18 -8.80 29.79
N ILE A 223 -17.88 -9.35 28.80
CA ILE A 223 -17.48 -9.27 27.38
C ILE A 223 -17.52 -7.82 26.89
N THR A 224 -18.59 -7.08 27.19
CA THR A 224 -18.73 -5.66 26.81
C THR A 224 -17.62 -4.80 27.41
N ALA A 225 -17.30 -4.96 28.71
CA ALA A 225 -16.25 -4.19 29.36
C ALA A 225 -14.85 -4.42 28.75
N VAL A 226 -14.54 -5.65 28.32
CA VAL A 226 -13.29 -5.94 27.62
C VAL A 226 -13.32 -5.39 26.19
N ALA A 227 -14.44 -5.55 25.47
CA ALA A 227 -14.59 -5.00 24.12
C ALA A 227 -14.46 -3.47 24.09
N GLU A 228 -15.04 -2.78 25.09
CA GLU A 228 -14.94 -1.34 25.29
C GLU A 228 -13.48 -0.92 25.56
N GLN A 229 -12.77 -1.63 26.45
CA GLN A 229 -11.35 -1.38 26.73
C GLN A 229 -10.46 -1.54 25.48
N GLU A 230 -10.59 -2.65 24.75
CA GLU A 230 -9.79 -2.91 23.54
C GLU A 230 -10.12 -1.91 22.42
N THR A 231 -11.39 -1.51 22.29
CA THR A 231 -11.83 -0.54 21.28
C THR A 231 -11.33 0.87 21.60
N HIS A 232 -11.57 1.37 22.82
CA HIS A 232 -11.18 2.74 23.20
C HIS A 232 -9.67 2.94 23.37
N ALA A 233 -8.88 1.86 23.46
CA ALA A 233 -7.43 1.92 23.36
C ALA A 233 -6.93 2.34 21.96
N VAL A 234 -7.71 2.08 20.91
CA VAL A 234 -7.38 2.37 19.50
C VAL A 234 -8.21 3.54 18.96
N PHE A 235 -9.50 3.58 19.30
CA PHE A 235 -10.47 4.60 18.90
C PHE A 235 -11.20 5.18 20.13
N PRO A 236 -10.61 6.17 20.82
CA PRO A 236 -11.26 6.84 21.94
C PRO A 236 -12.59 7.49 21.51
N GLY A 237 -13.66 7.22 22.25
CA GLY A 237 -15.00 7.77 21.98
C GLY A 237 -15.86 6.98 21.00
N ALA A 238 -15.34 5.92 20.39
CA ALA A 238 -16.09 5.04 19.50
C ALA A 238 -17.34 4.42 20.17
N GLU A 239 -18.41 4.22 19.40
CA GLU A 239 -19.64 3.58 19.88
C GLU A 239 -19.50 2.06 19.90
N LEU A 240 -19.92 1.42 21.01
CA LEU A 240 -20.02 -0.04 21.10
C LEU A 240 -21.46 -0.51 21.25
N SER A 241 -21.79 -1.58 20.54
CA SER A 241 -23.07 -2.27 20.62
C SER A 241 -22.88 -3.79 20.59
N SER A 242 -23.87 -4.52 21.13
CA SER A 242 -23.81 -5.98 21.23
C SER A 242 -25.16 -6.59 20.88
N ARG A 243 -25.18 -7.65 20.08
CA ARG A 243 -26.39 -8.42 19.76
C ARG A 243 -26.26 -9.91 20.06
N ALA A 244 -27.40 -10.55 20.29
CA ALA A 244 -27.50 -12.01 20.32
C ALA A 244 -27.35 -12.59 18.88
N PRO A 245 -26.99 -13.87 18.73
CA PRO A 245 -27.06 -14.57 17.44
C PRO A 245 -28.51 -14.71 16.97
N SER A 246 -28.70 -14.70 15.66
CA SER A 246 -29.97 -14.95 14.95
C SER A 246 -30.21 -16.43 14.68
#